data_AF-A0A242N9K1-F1
#
_entry.id   AF-A0A242N9K1-F1
#
_cell.length_a   1.000
_cell.length_b   1.000
_cell.length_c   1.000
_cell.angle_alpha   90.00
_cell.angle_beta   90.00
_cell.angle_gamma   90.00
#
_symmetry.space_group_name_H-M   'P 1'
#
loop_
_entity.id
_entity.type
_entity.pdbx_description
1 polymer ?
#
loop_
_entity_poly.entity_id
_entity_poly.type
_entity_poly.pdbx_seq_one_letter_code
_entity_poly.pdbx_strand_id
1 'polypeptide(L)'
;MEFEALNASELTAYLRGIPAVHALLGEPAELDIAEVGDGNLNYVYFASNAGAAEKSVVVKQAPPFLRLVGKTWPLGRERMEREVAALRRFGSLCPQHVPKVYHADSQLFLMVMQRLASHRILRQGLTDGVVYPRLADHLSTYLANTLFFGSDLFLNADIKKQAMSAAVNSELCGITEDLVFTYPFEDHPSNVYSAKLPRAALERLRQTPALRVAAAEMKWAFMNHAETLLHGDLHTGSIMVNADETYVIDPEFSFYGPMAFDIGAVLANLLLAYFSRDWHGRLHDGRPEAYQAWLLEQVSTIWSAFAAKFQKLWREHEGRSKTSFIGDDPDRACADAFKARFMQRLLADTLGFAGCKMIRRIVGMAKVAEIAHIPDDTARAAIEVRCLQCAETLLVERQSLTDIEQVVRLARALQSTHNQ
;
A
#
# COMPACT_ATOMS: atom_id res chain seq x y z
N MET A 1 31.29 9.18 11.74
CA MET A 1 31.52 7.81 11.23
C MET A 1 30.66 7.63 10.01
N GLU A 2 31.19 7.06 8.92
CA GLU A 2 30.34 6.59 7.83
C GLU A 2 29.37 5.53 8.39
N PHE A 3 28.15 5.49 7.87
CA PHE A 3 27.20 4.44 8.23
C PHE A 3 27.69 3.10 7.67
N GLU A 4 27.87 2.13 8.55
CA GLU A 4 28.13 0.74 8.21
C GLU A 4 26.94 -0.11 8.69
N ALA A 5 26.44 -0.96 7.79
CA ALA A 5 25.39 -1.90 8.15
C ALA A 5 25.98 -2.99 9.06
N LEU A 6 25.20 -3.44 10.05
CA LEU A 6 25.66 -4.48 10.96
C LEU A 6 25.95 -5.76 10.18
N ASN A 7 27.14 -6.34 10.38
CA ASN A 7 27.46 -7.66 9.84
C ASN A 7 26.80 -8.78 10.67
N ALA A 8 26.85 -10.02 10.17
CA ALA A 8 26.20 -11.16 10.83
C ALA A 8 26.69 -11.39 12.27
N SER A 9 27.99 -11.21 12.55
CA SER A 9 28.55 -11.40 13.89
C SER A 9 28.08 -10.30 14.86
N GLU A 10 28.11 -9.05 14.41
CA GLU A 10 27.61 -7.90 15.17
C GLU A 10 26.11 -8.03 15.47
N LEU A 11 25.32 -8.41 14.46
CA LEU A 11 23.89 -8.58 14.62
C LEU A 11 23.58 -9.77 15.55
N THR A 12 24.35 -10.85 15.49
CA THR A 12 24.22 -11.97 16.44
C THR A 12 24.46 -11.53 17.88
N ALA A 13 25.55 -10.80 18.12
CA ALA A 13 25.87 -10.27 19.45
C ALA A 13 24.79 -9.31 19.95
N TYR A 14 24.30 -8.43 19.07
CA TYR A 14 23.26 -7.46 19.38
C TYR A 14 21.93 -8.14 19.75
N LEU A 15 21.45 -9.11 18.95
CA LEU A 15 20.19 -9.81 19.20
C LEU A 15 20.21 -10.63 20.50
N ARG A 16 21.36 -11.22 20.85
CA ARG A 16 21.56 -11.92 22.14
C ARG A 16 21.45 -10.97 23.34
N GLY A 17 21.83 -9.71 23.17
CA GLY A 17 21.74 -8.68 24.21
C GLY A 17 20.31 -8.22 24.52
N ILE A 18 19.32 -8.60 23.71
CA ILE A 18 17.92 -8.20 23.88
C ILE A 18 17.13 -9.35 24.52
N PRO A 19 16.74 -9.29 25.81
CA PRO A 19 16.17 -10.43 26.52
C PRO A 19 14.93 -11.04 25.85
N ALA A 20 14.02 -10.21 25.34
CA ALA A 20 12.79 -10.67 24.68
C ALA A 20 13.07 -11.38 23.35
N VAL A 21 14.07 -10.93 22.59
CA VAL A 21 14.46 -11.52 21.30
C VAL A 21 15.28 -12.79 21.54
N HIS A 22 16.19 -12.77 22.52
CA HIS A 22 16.94 -13.95 22.94
C HIS A 22 16.00 -15.08 23.37
N ALA A 23 14.97 -14.79 24.17
CA ALA A 23 13.97 -15.78 24.57
C ALA A 23 13.21 -16.37 23.37
N LEU A 24 12.90 -15.58 22.34
CA LEU A 24 12.23 -16.03 21.11
C LEU A 24 13.13 -16.92 20.25
N LEU A 25 14.40 -16.55 20.10
CA LEU A 25 15.38 -17.32 19.34
C LEU A 25 15.84 -18.59 20.09
N GLY A 26 15.64 -18.66 21.41
CA GLY A 26 16.21 -19.70 22.29
C GLY A 26 17.70 -19.44 22.56
N GLU A 27 18.37 -20.30 23.33
CA GLU A 27 19.84 -20.27 23.45
C GLU A 27 20.47 -20.82 22.16
N PRO A 28 20.98 -19.96 21.24
CA PRO A 28 21.53 -20.43 19.98
C PRO A 28 23.05 -20.56 20.15
N ALA A 29 23.62 -21.73 19.89
CA ALA A 29 25.08 -21.81 19.72
C ALA A 29 25.54 -20.84 18.61
N GLU A 30 24.77 -20.77 17.52
CA GLU A 30 24.96 -19.86 16.38
C GLU A 30 23.60 -19.42 15.78
N LEU A 31 23.55 -18.22 15.20
CA LEU A 31 22.40 -17.72 14.43
C LEU A 31 22.76 -17.71 12.94
N ASP A 32 21.85 -18.20 12.10
CA ASP A 32 21.94 -18.04 10.66
C ASP A 32 21.34 -16.70 10.27
N ILE A 33 22.18 -15.80 9.75
CA ILE A 33 21.80 -14.45 9.34
C ILE A 33 21.97 -14.28 7.84
N ALA A 34 20.88 -13.95 7.15
CA ALA A 34 20.88 -13.65 5.73
C ALA A 34 20.25 -12.28 5.49
N GLU A 35 20.93 -11.42 4.73
CA GLU A 35 20.30 -10.21 4.18
C GLU A 35 19.44 -10.61 2.98
N VAL A 36 18.17 -10.23 3.02
CA VAL A 36 17.13 -10.66 2.07
C VAL A 36 16.33 -9.50 1.51
N GLY A 37 16.71 -8.26 1.83
CA GLY A 37 16.02 -7.08 1.34
C GLY A 37 16.21 -6.92 -0.16
N ASP A 38 15.16 -7.19 -0.92
CA ASP A 38 14.97 -6.71 -2.29
C ASP A 38 14.38 -5.27 -2.31
N GLY A 39 14.12 -4.72 -1.12
CA GLY A 39 13.40 -3.47 -0.90
C GLY A 39 14.20 -2.21 -1.25
N ASN A 40 13.44 -1.16 -1.60
CA ASN A 40 13.99 0.09 -2.12
C ASN A 40 14.63 1.00 -1.06
N LEU A 41 14.34 0.82 0.24
CA LEU A 41 14.66 1.80 1.29
C LEU A 41 15.58 1.29 2.40
N ASN A 42 15.49 0.01 2.80
CA ASN A 42 16.08 -0.48 4.05
C ASN A 42 16.83 -1.81 3.86
N TYR A 43 17.72 -2.14 4.80
CA TYR A 43 18.28 -3.48 4.93
C TYR A 43 17.32 -4.37 5.70
N VAL A 44 17.14 -5.61 5.24
CA VAL A 44 16.26 -6.59 5.88
C VAL A 44 17.05 -7.87 6.08
N TYR A 45 17.15 -8.34 7.31
CA TYR A 45 17.85 -9.56 7.67
C TYR A 45 16.87 -10.58 8.22
N PHE A 46 16.96 -11.82 7.75
CA PHE A 46 16.40 -12.97 8.45
C PHE A 46 17.44 -13.49 9.43
N ALA A 47 17.08 -13.55 10.71
CA ALA A 47 17.88 -14.17 11.75
C ALA A 47 17.14 -15.40 12.28
N SER A 48 17.74 -16.57 12.14
CA SER A 48 17.15 -17.85 12.56
C SER A 48 18.10 -18.59 13.50
N ASN A 49 17.56 -19.34 14.46
CA ASN A 49 18.38 -20.28 15.22
C ASN A 49 18.82 -21.43 14.31
N ALA A 50 20.13 -21.70 14.22
CA ALA A 50 20.69 -22.73 13.36
C ALA A 50 20.19 -24.16 13.69
N GLY A 51 19.85 -24.42 14.96
CA GLY A 51 19.29 -25.70 15.41
C GLY A 51 17.75 -25.77 15.38
N ALA A 52 17.07 -24.65 15.11
CA ALA A 52 15.61 -24.51 15.19
C ALA A 52 15.14 -23.35 14.29
N ALA A 53 15.15 -23.55 12.98
CA ALA A 53 14.91 -22.49 12.00
C ALA A 53 13.54 -21.78 12.13
N GLU A 54 12.55 -22.44 12.75
CA GLU A 54 11.26 -21.85 13.08
C GLU A 54 11.37 -20.74 14.13
N LYS A 55 12.37 -20.81 15.02
CA LYS A 55 12.72 -19.74 15.96
C LYS A 55 13.51 -18.68 15.21
N SER A 56 12.78 -17.70 14.68
CA SER A 56 13.36 -16.70 13.81
C SER A 56 12.67 -15.34 13.93
N VAL A 57 13.41 -14.30 13.56
CA VAL A 57 12.96 -12.91 13.54
C VAL A 57 13.41 -12.23 12.26
N VAL A 58 12.75 -11.12 11.94
CA VAL A 58 13.22 -10.16 10.94
C VAL A 58 13.88 -9.00 11.66
N VAL A 59 15.03 -8.57 11.16
CA VAL A 59 15.67 -7.32 11.56
C VAL A 59 15.63 -6.36 10.39
N LYS A 60 15.10 -5.15 10.60
CA LYS A 60 15.08 -4.10 9.58
C LYS A 60 15.90 -2.91 10.05
N GLN A 61 16.77 -2.37 9.20
CA GLN A 61 17.64 -1.23 9.54
C GLN A 61 17.63 -0.18 8.42
N ALA A 62 17.49 1.09 8.81
CA ALA A 62 17.44 2.21 7.87
C ALA A 62 18.84 2.81 7.61
N PRO A 63 19.36 2.77 6.37
CA PRO A 63 20.54 3.56 5.99
C PRO A 63 20.20 5.06 5.83
N PRO A 64 21.19 5.97 5.91
CA PRO A 64 20.97 7.42 5.74
C PRO A 64 20.78 7.86 4.27
N PHE A 65 20.31 6.97 3.41
CA PHE A 65 20.09 7.19 1.98
C PHE A 65 19.00 6.23 1.45
N LEU A 66 18.44 6.56 0.29
CA LEU A 66 17.51 5.69 -0.43
C LEU A 66 18.27 4.53 -1.09
N ARG A 67 18.06 3.30 -0.63
CA ARG A 67 18.82 2.11 -1.09
C ARG A 67 18.70 1.87 -2.61
N LEU A 68 17.54 2.14 -3.22
CA LEU A 68 17.30 1.98 -4.66
C LEU A 68 18.22 2.84 -5.53
N VAL A 69 18.58 4.04 -5.06
CA VAL A 69 19.43 4.98 -5.81
C VAL A 69 20.87 4.99 -5.28
N GLY A 70 21.05 4.67 -4.00
CA GLY A 70 22.33 4.67 -3.31
C GLY A 70 22.66 6.01 -2.66
N LYS A 71 23.93 6.20 -2.31
CA LYS A 71 24.42 7.35 -1.51
C LYS A 71 24.13 8.73 -2.14
N THR A 72 23.78 8.80 -3.43
CA THR A 72 23.46 10.05 -4.14
C THR A 72 22.09 10.62 -3.80
N TRP A 73 21.25 9.86 -3.08
CA TRP A 73 19.95 10.34 -2.59
C TRP A 73 19.87 10.18 -1.06
N PRO A 74 20.24 11.21 -0.29
CA PRO A 74 20.14 11.21 1.17
C PRO A 74 18.69 11.04 1.64
N LEU A 75 18.50 10.28 2.71
CA LEU A 75 17.18 10.04 3.31
C LEU A 75 17.30 9.80 4.82
N GLY A 76 16.54 10.53 5.62
CA GLY A 76 16.55 10.46 7.08
C GLY A 76 16.22 9.07 7.59
N ARG A 77 16.97 8.63 8.61
CA ARG A 77 16.81 7.28 9.20
C ARG A 77 15.62 7.19 10.15
N GLU A 78 15.12 8.35 10.59
CA GLU A 78 13.94 8.56 11.43
C GLU A 78 12.69 7.90 10.85
N ARG A 79 12.66 7.61 9.54
CA ARG A 79 11.63 6.78 8.91
C ARG A 79 11.44 5.42 9.60
N MET A 80 12.50 4.84 10.18
CA MET A 80 12.40 3.61 10.98
C MET A 80 11.54 3.80 12.24
N GLU A 81 11.70 4.94 12.92
CA GLU A 81 10.89 5.24 14.10
C GLU A 81 9.41 5.44 13.74
N ARG A 82 9.16 6.06 12.58
CA ARG A 82 7.81 6.22 12.02
C ARG A 82 7.19 4.86 11.69
N GLU A 83 7.95 3.98 11.03
CA GLU A 83 7.49 2.62 10.73
C GLU A 83 7.19 1.82 12.01
N VAL A 84 8.06 1.87 13.02
CA VAL A 84 7.83 1.23 14.32
C VAL A 84 6.55 1.76 14.99
N ALA A 85 6.37 3.08 15.01
CA ALA A 85 5.20 3.71 15.61
C ALA A 85 3.91 3.28 14.88
N ALA A 86 3.94 3.26 13.54
CA ALA A 86 2.83 2.83 12.71
C ALA A 86 2.51 1.34 12.88
N LEU A 87 3.51 0.45 12.83
CA LEU A 87 3.32 -0.99 13.07
C LEU A 87 2.72 -1.26 14.45
N ARG A 88 3.21 -0.59 15.50
CA ARG A 88 2.64 -0.72 16.86
C ARG A 88 1.20 -0.22 16.90
N ARG A 89 0.91 0.92 16.27
CA ARG A 89 -0.45 1.47 16.21
C ARG A 89 -1.39 0.53 15.46
N PHE A 90 -1.04 0.11 14.24
CA PHE A 90 -1.86 -0.79 13.44
C PHE A 90 -2.00 -2.17 14.09
N GLY A 91 -0.93 -2.71 14.68
CA GLY A 91 -0.97 -3.97 15.43
C GLY A 91 -1.84 -3.92 16.67
N SER A 92 -2.02 -2.75 17.30
CA SER A 92 -3.00 -2.57 18.39
C SER A 92 -4.46 -2.62 17.91
N LEU A 93 -4.71 -2.31 16.63
CA LEU A 93 -6.04 -2.26 16.03
C LEU A 93 -6.40 -3.55 15.30
N CYS A 94 -5.41 -4.21 14.68
CA CYS A 94 -5.57 -5.42 13.87
C CYS A 94 -4.36 -6.36 14.06
N PRO A 95 -4.17 -6.92 15.26
CA PRO A 95 -3.01 -7.78 15.57
C PRO A 95 -2.91 -9.02 14.66
N GLN A 96 -4.03 -9.47 14.10
CA GLN A 96 -4.09 -10.60 13.17
C GLN A 96 -3.58 -10.28 11.75
N HIS A 97 -3.38 -9.00 11.42
CA HIS A 97 -2.97 -8.55 10.07
C HIS A 97 -1.72 -7.66 10.07
N VAL A 98 -1.03 -7.53 11.20
CA VAL A 98 0.18 -6.71 11.32
C VAL A 98 1.22 -7.49 12.10
N PRO A 99 2.45 -7.63 11.58
CA PRO A 99 3.50 -8.38 12.27
C PRO A 99 3.86 -7.69 13.58
N LYS A 100 4.10 -8.49 14.62
CA LYS A 100 4.47 -7.98 15.94
C LYS A 100 5.88 -7.39 15.92
N VAL A 101 6.03 -6.16 16.44
CA VAL A 101 7.33 -5.55 16.73
C VAL A 101 7.81 -6.04 18.09
N TYR A 102 8.95 -6.72 18.14
CA TYR A 102 9.56 -7.22 19.38
C TYR A 102 10.51 -6.22 20.03
N HIS A 103 11.26 -5.48 19.22
CA HIS A 103 12.25 -4.51 19.68
C HIS A 103 12.40 -3.37 18.69
N ALA A 104 12.80 -2.20 19.18
CA ALA A 104 13.14 -1.04 18.36
C ALA A 104 14.25 -0.25 19.04
N ASP A 105 15.19 0.26 18.24
CA ASP A 105 16.37 0.99 18.69
C ASP A 105 16.54 2.25 17.85
N SER A 106 16.29 3.40 18.49
CA SER A 106 16.40 4.73 17.88
C SER A 106 17.85 5.16 17.61
N GLN A 107 18.84 4.61 18.31
CA GLN A 107 20.25 4.96 18.07
C GLN A 107 20.76 4.28 16.80
N LEU A 108 20.37 3.02 16.61
CA LEU A 108 20.74 2.23 15.44
C LEU A 108 19.77 2.35 14.26
N PHE A 109 18.62 3.00 14.47
CA PHE A 109 17.48 3.02 13.54
C PHE A 109 17.17 1.61 13.02
N LEU A 110 16.92 0.73 13.98
CA LEU A 110 16.73 -0.70 13.79
C LEU A 110 15.46 -1.17 14.48
N MET A 111 14.74 -2.10 13.86
CA MET A 111 13.66 -2.84 14.51
C MET A 111 13.87 -4.36 14.40
N VAL A 112 13.33 -5.09 15.38
CA VAL A 112 13.21 -6.55 15.34
C VAL A 112 11.73 -6.90 15.39
N MET A 113 11.26 -7.71 14.44
CA MET A 113 9.84 -8.02 14.26
C MET A 113 9.59 -9.49 13.90
N GLN A 114 8.32 -9.88 13.96
CA GLN A 114 7.84 -11.21 13.58
C GLN A 114 8.26 -11.57 12.16
N ARG A 115 8.85 -12.76 12.00
CA ARG A 115 9.11 -13.34 10.68
C ARG A 115 7.90 -14.11 10.19
N LEU A 116 7.44 -13.77 8.99
CA LEU A 116 6.32 -14.41 8.31
C LEU A 116 6.82 -15.52 7.36
N ALA A 117 7.50 -16.53 7.91
CA ALA A 117 8.26 -17.51 7.14
C ALA A 117 7.42 -18.37 6.16
N SER A 118 6.14 -18.60 6.48
CA SER A 118 5.18 -19.33 5.63
C SER A 118 4.47 -18.44 4.60
N HIS A 119 4.78 -17.14 4.57
CA HIS A 119 4.11 -16.17 3.72
C HIS A 119 5.01 -15.72 2.57
N ARG A 120 4.38 -15.28 1.49
CA ARG A 120 5.04 -14.65 0.36
C ARG A 120 4.45 -13.27 0.08
N ILE A 121 5.19 -12.42 -0.60
CA ILE A 121 4.69 -11.12 -1.05
C ILE A 121 3.52 -11.33 -2.02
N LEU A 122 2.38 -10.68 -1.76
CA LEU A 122 1.14 -10.83 -2.52
C LEU A 122 1.36 -10.58 -4.00
N ARG A 123 2.11 -9.54 -4.38
CA ARG A 123 2.47 -9.24 -5.78
C ARG A 123 3.00 -10.47 -6.54
N GLN A 124 3.91 -11.22 -5.92
CA GLN A 124 4.48 -12.42 -6.53
C GLN A 124 3.40 -13.51 -6.68
N GLY A 125 2.58 -13.72 -5.64
CA GLY A 125 1.43 -14.61 -5.71
C GLY A 125 0.43 -14.27 -6.81
N LEU A 126 0.15 -12.98 -7.03
CA LEU A 126 -0.74 -12.50 -8.09
C LEU A 126 -0.15 -12.72 -9.49
N THR A 127 1.17 -12.59 -9.61
CA THR A 127 1.90 -12.87 -10.86
C THR A 127 1.81 -14.35 -11.20
N ASP A 128 1.95 -15.22 -10.20
CA ASP A 128 1.89 -16.68 -10.34
C ASP A 128 0.46 -17.24 -10.49
N GLY A 129 -0.58 -16.39 -10.43
CA GLY A 129 -1.97 -16.83 -10.56
C GLY A 129 -2.53 -17.53 -9.33
N VAL A 130 -1.96 -17.28 -8.14
CA VAL A 130 -2.43 -17.91 -6.88
C VAL A 130 -3.68 -17.21 -6.37
N VAL A 131 -4.71 -17.99 -6.07
CA VAL A 131 -5.96 -17.52 -5.44
C VAL A 131 -5.79 -17.52 -3.93
N TYR A 132 -6.18 -16.41 -3.29
CA TYR A 132 -6.13 -16.23 -1.83
C TYR A 132 -7.55 -16.03 -1.28
N PRO A 133 -8.23 -17.09 -0.80
CA PRO A 133 -9.66 -17.04 -0.46
C PRO A 133 -10.03 -16.02 0.62
N ARG A 134 -9.09 -15.70 1.52
CA ARG A 134 -9.30 -14.78 2.65
C ARG A 134 -8.92 -13.33 2.36
N LEU A 135 -8.31 -13.05 1.20
CA LEU A 135 -7.67 -11.77 0.89
C LEU A 135 -8.63 -10.58 1.08
N ALA A 136 -9.80 -10.64 0.46
CA ALA A 136 -10.76 -9.54 0.53
C ALA A 136 -11.26 -9.28 1.95
N ASP A 137 -11.57 -10.33 2.70
CA ASP A 137 -12.05 -10.20 4.08
C ASP A 137 -10.97 -9.61 4.99
N HIS A 138 -9.73 -10.08 4.88
CA HIS A 138 -8.61 -9.61 5.70
C HIS A 138 -8.22 -8.16 5.40
N LEU A 139 -8.04 -7.81 4.13
CA LEU A 139 -7.69 -6.44 3.75
C LEU A 139 -8.79 -5.45 4.07
N SER A 140 -10.06 -5.80 3.84
CA SER A 140 -11.18 -4.93 4.22
C SER A 140 -11.30 -4.77 5.74
N THR A 141 -10.98 -5.80 6.53
CA THR A 141 -10.90 -5.70 8.00
C THR A 141 -9.77 -4.77 8.42
N TYR A 142 -8.57 -4.95 7.89
CA TYR A 142 -7.43 -4.07 8.16
C TYR A 142 -7.78 -2.61 7.85
N LEU A 143 -8.20 -2.32 6.62
CA LEU A 143 -8.55 -0.96 6.17
C LEU A 143 -9.66 -0.34 7.03
N ALA A 144 -10.73 -1.07 7.32
CA ALA A 144 -11.84 -0.53 8.11
C ALA A 144 -11.38 -0.13 9.52
N ASN A 145 -10.60 -0.97 10.19
CA ASN A 145 -10.14 -0.69 11.54
C ASN A 145 -9.09 0.42 11.58
N THR A 146 -8.05 0.34 10.74
CA THR A 146 -6.94 1.32 10.78
C THR A 146 -7.40 2.70 10.35
N LEU A 147 -8.26 2.79 9.33
CA LEU A 147 -8.75 4.08 8.83
C LEU A 147 -9.81 4.69 9.77
N PHE A 148 -10.70 3.88 10.36
CA PHE A 148 -11.74 4.38 11.27
C PHE A 148 -11.16 4.85 12.61
N PHE A 149 -10.41 3.99 13.31
CA PHE A 149 -9.93 4.27 14.68
C PHE A 149 -8.78 5.29 14.73
N GLY A 150 -8.26 5.73 13.59
CA GLY A 150 -7.32 6.86 13.48
C GLY A 150 -7.99 8.20 13.14
N SER A 151 -9.29 8.23 12.89
CA SER A 151 -10.02 9.41 12.38
C SER A 151 -10.76 10.20 13.45
N ASP A 152 -11.22 11.42 13.12
CA ASP A 152 -12.10 12.23 14.00
C ASP A 152 -13.50 11.61 14.19
N LEU A 153 -13.85 10.56 13.44
CA LEU A 153 -15.09 9.81 13.68
C LEU A 153 -15.02 8.97 14.96
N PHE A 154 -13.82 8.79 15.52
CA PHE A 154 -13.58 7.99 16.72
C PHE A 154 -12.70 8.71 17.75
N LEU A 155 -11.61 9.33 17.31
CA LEU A 155 -10.69 10.03 18.19
C LEU A 155 -11.25 11.40 18.58
N ASN A 156 -11.03 11.78 19.82
CA ASN A 156 -11.20 13.17 20.24
C ASN A 156 -10.21 14.07 19.47
N ALA A 157 -10.66 15.28 19.18
CA ALA A 157 -9.96 16.20 18.28
C ALA A 157 -8.59 16.67 18.82
N ASP A 158 -8.37 16.68 20.14
CA ASP A 158 -7.09 16.99 20.79
C ASP A 158 -6.11 15.81 20.66
N ILE A 159 -6.58 14.59 20.92
CA ILE A 159 -5.79 13.35 20.77
C ILE A 159 -5.33 13.19 19.32
N LYS A 160 -6.22 13.40 18.35
CA LYS A 160 -5.84 13.34 16.93
C LYS A 160 -4.79 14.40 16.56
N LYS A 161 -4.93 15.65 17.03
CA LYS A 161 -3.95 16.71 16.74
C LYS A 161 -2.56 16.39 17.29
N GLN A 162 -2.49 15.81 18.49
CA GLN A 162 -1.23 15.36 19.06
C GLN A 162 -0.63 14.21 18.24
N ALA A 163 -1.45 13.22 17.85
CA ALA A 163 -1.02 12.11 17.02
C ALA A 163 -0.53 12.57 15.62
N MET A 164 -1.22 13.54 15.02
CA MET A 164 -0.82 14.17 13.75
C MET A 164 0.55 14.84 13.86
N SER A 165 0.79 15.60 14.94
CA SER A 165 2.09 16.23 15.19
C SER A 165 3.22 15.20 15.32
N ALA A 166 2.96 14.09 16.03
CA ALA A 166 3.95 13.03 16.21
C ALA A 166 4.24 12.23 14.93
N ALA A 167 3.30 12.20 13.99
CA ALA A 167 3.36 11.42 12.75
C ALA A 167 3.84 12.25 11.53
N VAL A 168 4.41 13.44 11.74
CA VAL A 168 5.01 14.22 10.64
C VAL A 168 6.14 13.42 9.98
N ASN A 169 6.07 13.32 8.66
CA ASN A 169 6.97 12.51 7.83
C ASN A 169 7.29 13.21 6.49
N SER A 170 7.87 14.41 6.57
CA SER A 170 8.00 15.33 5.43
C SER A 170 8.81 14.77 4.26
N GLU A 171 9.90 14.05 4.50
CA GLU A 171 10.75 13.52 3.42
C GLU A 171 10.03 12.45 2.59
N LEU A 172 9.36 11.50 3.26
CA LEU A 172 8.63 10.40 2.61
C LEU A 172 7.34 10.92 1.93
N CYS A 173 6.68 11.92 2.54
CA CYS A 173 5.60 12.65 1.88
C CYS A 173 6.09 13.35 0.62
N GLY A 174 7.22 14.07 0.68
CA GLY A 174 7.82 14.73 -0.48
C GLY A 174 8.14 13.77 -1.63
N ILE A 175 8.70 12.60 -1.33
CA ILE A 175 8.89 11.53 -2.32
C ILE A 175 7.56 11.15 -2.99
N THR A 176 6.49 11.02 -2.21
CA THR A 176 5.16 10.67 -2.73
C THR A 176 4.57 11.80 -3.57
N GLU A 177 4.64 13.05 -3.09
CA GLU A 177 4.19 14.26 -3.77
C GLU A 177 4.81 14.38 -5.17
N ASP A 178 6.10 14.09 -5.27
CA ASP A 178 6.84 14.16 -6.51
C ASP A 178 6.59 12.94 -7.40
N LEU A 179 6.83 11.73 -6.89
CA LEU A 179 6.83 10.50 -7.70
C LEU A 179 5.44 9.97 -8.04
N VAL A 180 4.40 10.35 -7.30
CA VAL A 180 3.02 9.92 -7.57
C VAL A 180 2.23 11.00 -8.31
N PHE A 181 2.37 12.26 -7.90
CA PHE A 181 1.44 13.30 -8.32
C PHE A 181 2.03 14.35 -9.27
N THR A 182 3.36 14.43 -9.39
CA THR A 182 4.01 15.49 -10.16
C THR A 182 4.75 14.92 -11.36
N TYR A 183 5.83 14.19 -11.13
CA TYR A 183 6.75 13.77 -12.17
C TYR A 183 6.11 12.87 -13.24
N PRO A 184 5.22 11.90 -12.93
CA PRO A 184 4.57 11.07 -13.95
C PRO A 184 3.81 11.85 -15.02
N PHE A 185 3.43 13.10 -14.71
CA PHE A 185 2.66 13.95 -15.61
C PHE A 185 3.54 14.97 -16.35
N GLU A 186 4.87 14.89 -16.24
CA GLU A 186 5.85 15.83 -16.80
C GLU A 186 6.93 15.11 -17.64
N ASP A 187 7.79 15.90 -18.28
CA ASP A 187 9.02 15.39 -18.88
C ASP A 187 10.17 15.43 -17.87
N HIS A 188 10.03 14.61 -16.83
CA HIS A 188 10.99 14.57 -15.73
C HIS A 188 12.04 13.45 -15.93
N PRO A 189 13.34 13.67 -15.66
CA PRO A 189 14.41 12.68 -15.86
C PRO A 189 14.25 11.38 -15.06
N SER A 190 13.48 11.39 -13.97
CA SER A 190 13.19 10.18 -13.19
C SER A 190 12.21 9.23 -13.87
N ASN A 191 11.46 9.70 -14.87
CA ASN A 191 10.50 8.88 -15.57
C ASN A 191 11.23 7.92 -16.49
N VAL A 192 10.85 6.64 -16.38
CA VAL A 192 11.41 5.56 -17.20
C VAL A 192 10.24 4.90 -17.88
N TYR A 193 10.24 4.71 -19.19
CA TYR A 193 9.14 4.03 -19.88
C TYR A 193 9.69 3.19 -21.03
N SER A 194 8.94 2.17 -21.43
CA SER A 194 9.32 1.34 -22.56
C SER A 194 9.39 2.18 -23.84
N ALA A 195 10.38 1.93 -24.70
CA ALA A 195 10.49 2.56 -26.01
C ALA A 195 9.30 2.20 -26.94
N LYS A 196 8.55 1.14 -26.63
CA LYS A 196 7.33 0.75 -27.35
C LYS A 196 6.06 1.41 -26.83
N LEU A 197 6.11 2.08 -25.68
CA LEU A 197 4.97 2.84 -25.19
C LEU A 197 4.67 3.99 -26.17
N PRO A 198 3.45 4.10 -26.71
CA PRO A 198 3.14 5.13 -27.71
C PRO A 198 3.37 6.53 -27.15
N ARG A 199 4.10 7.36 -27.91
CA ARG A 199 4.35 8.77 -27.55
C ARG A 199 3.07 9.54 -27.25
N ALA A 200 1.99 9.27 -28.00
CA ALA A 200 0.69 9.88 -27.78
C ALA A 200 0.11 9.59 -26.37
N ALA A 201 0.41 8.43 -25.77
CA ALA A 201 0.00 8.13 -24.40
C ALA A 201 0.72 9.06 -23.39
N LEU A 202 2.02 9.29 -23.58
CA LEU A 202 2.80 10.22 -22.77
C LEU A 202 2.35 11.67 -22.94
N GLU A 203 2.07 12.07 -24.18
CA GLU A 203 1.58 13.42 -24.50
C GLU A 203 0.22 13.68 -23.87
N ARG A 204 -0.69 12.69 -23.87
CA ARG A 204 -1.98 12.79 -23.15
C ARG A 204 -1.80 13.07 -21.67
N LEU A 205 -0.89 12.37 -20.98
CA LEU A 205 -0.61 12.62 -19.56
C LEU A 205 -0.16 14.05 -19.27
N ARG A 206 0.63 14.62 -20.19
CA ARG A 206 1.28 15.93 -20.04
C ARG A 206 0.37 17.10 -20.46
N GLN A 207 -0.43 16.89 -21.50
CA GLN A 207 -1.10 17.97 -22.22
C GLN A 207 -2.61 18.00 -22.04
N THR A 208 -3.23 16.93 -21.50
CA THR A 208 -4.70 16.90 -21.29
C THR A 208 -5.08 17.73 -20.06
N PRO A 209 -5.79 18.87 -20.20
CA PRO A 209 -6.06 19.76 -19.06
C PRO A 209 -6.88 19.09 -17.97
N ALA A 210 -7.93 18.35 -18.32
CA ALA A 210 -8.79 17.65 -17.36
C ALA A 210 -7.99 16.65 -16.49
N LEU A 211 -7.04 15.95 -17.09
CA LEU A 211 -6.20 14.98 -16.38
C LEU A 211 -5.20 15.67 -15.45
N ARG A 212 -4.54 16.74 -15.92
CA ARG A 212 -3.61 17.54 -15.10
C ARG A 212 -4.31 18.19 -13.91
N VAL A 213 -5.54 18.70 -14.11
CA VAL A 213 -6.37 19.24 -13.03
C VAL A 213 -6.73 18.14 -12.02
N ALA A 214 -7.22 16.99 -12.49
CA ALA A 214 -7.58 15.88 -11.60
C ALA A 214 -6.37 15.36 -10.79
N ALA A 215 -5.18 15.27 -11.40
CA ALA A 215 -3.94 14.91 -10.70
C ALA A 215 -3.57 15.95 -9.62
N ALA A 216 -3.71 17.25 -9.94
CA ALA A 216 -3.46 18.34 -9.00
C ALA A 216 -4.45 18.32 -7.82
N GLU A 217 -5.72 17.99 -8.04
CA GLU A 217 -6.71 17.82 -6.98
C GLU A 217 -6.34 16.67 -6.03
N MET A 218 -5.84 15.55 -6.56
CA MET A 218 -5.35 14.44 -5.73
C MET A 218 -4.09 14.82 -4.96
N LYS A 219 -3.16 15.56 -5.57
CA LYS A 219 -2.00 16.12 -4.87
C LYS A 219 -2.44 17.04 -3.72
N TRP A 220 -3.38 17.94 -4.00
CA TRP A 220 -3.92 18.87 -3.00
C TRP A 220 -4.54 18.12 -1.82
N ALA A 221 -5.36 17.11 -2.10
CA ALA A 221 -5.96 16.27 -1.07
C ALA A 221 -4.88 15.55 -0.22
N PHE A 222 -3.86 14.96 -0.86
CA PHE A 222 -2.75 14.30 -0.15
C PHE A 222 -2.02 15.26 0.81
N MET A 223 -1.75 16.48 0.36
CA MET A 223 -1.01 17.48 1.14
C MET A 223 -1.82 18.14 2.26
N ASN A 224 -3.16 18.17 2.17
CA ASN A 224 -4.00 19.00 3.04
C ASN A 224 -5.04 18.21 3.86
N HIS A 225 -5.44 17.02 3.43
CA HIS A 225 -6.51 16.27 4.10
C HIS A 225 -5.94 15.29 5.12
N ALA A 226 -5.67 15.78 6.34
CA ALA A 226 -5.22 14.94 7.44
C ALA A 226 -6.39 14.14 8.04
N GLU A 227 -6.92 13.12 7.36
CA GLU A 227 -8.14 12.41 7.77
C GLU A 227 -7.88 11.32 8.83
N THR A 228 -6.86 10.49 8.62
CA THR A 228 -6.46 9.38 9.52
C THR A 228 -4.98 9.05 9.37
N LEU A 229 -4.43 8.24 10.27
CA LEU A 229 -3.07 7.69 10.11
C LEU A 229 -3.06 6.64 9.00
N LEU A 230 -2.37 6.94 7.91
CA LEU A 230 -2.22 6.05 6.75
C LEU A 230 -1.05 5.09 6.93
N HIS A 231 -1.12 3.96 6.24
CA HIS A 231 0.04 3.15 5.89
C HIS A 231 0.99 3.91 4.96
N GLY A 232 0.45 4.62 3.96
CA GLY A 232 1.21 5.54 3.10
C GLY A 232 1.87 4.88 1.88
N ASP A 233 2.10 3.56 1.86
CA ASP A 233 2.45 2.85 0.62
C ASP A 233 1.82 1.45 0.50
N LEU A 234 0.50 1.35 0.71
CA LEU A 234 -0.21 0.06 0.79
C LEU A 234 -0.45 -0.61 -0.58
N HIS A 235 0.62 -0.96 -1.27
CA HIS A 235 0.57 -1.72 -2.52
C HIS A 235 0.72 -3.24 -2.28
N THR A 236 0.50 -4.07 -3.31
CA THR A 236 0.63 -5.54 -3.22
C THR A 236 2.04 -6.05 -2.88
N GLY A 237 3.06 -5.17 -2.94
CA GLY A 237 4.40 -5.45 -2.43
C GLY A 237 4.56 -5.28 -0.91
N SER A 238 3.59 -4.63 -0.24
CA SER A 238 3.60 -4.33 1.20
C SER A 238 2.60 -5.23 1.94
N ILE A 239 2.25 -6.35 1.31
CA ILE A 239 1.29 -7.33 1.81
C ILE A 239 1.93 -8.70 1.65
N MET A 240 1.99 -9.46 2.74
CA MET A 240 2.43 -10.85 2.75
C MET A 240 1.24 -11.77 3.03
N VAL A 241 1.14 -12.87 2.28
CA VAL A 241 -0.02 -13.78 2.30
C VAL A 241 0.40 -15.24 2.29
N ASN A 242 -0.46 -16.07 2.85
CA ASN A 242 -0.57 -17.50 2.54
C ASN A 242 -2.06 -17.82 2.29
N ALA A 243 -2.44 -19.11 2.23
CA ALA A 243 -3.83 -19.49 1.94
C ALA A 243 -4.84 -18.98 3.00
N ASP A 244 -4.38 -18.83 4.25
CA ASP A 244 -5.22 -18.63 5.43
C ASP A 244 -5.01 -17.27 6.10
N GLU A 245 -3.91 -16.58 5.83
CA GLU A 245 -3.44 -15.40 6.57
C GLU A 245 -3.03 -14.26 5.63
N THR A 246 -3.12 -13.03 6.12
CA THR A 246 -2.73 -11.81 5.38
C THR A 246 -2.17 -10.80 6.36
N TYR A 247 -0.96 -10.32 6.08
CA TYR A 247 -0.23 -9.35 6.87
C TYR A 247 0.16 -8.14 6.03
N VAL A 248 -0.03 -6.95 6.59
CA VAL A 248 0.44 -5.68 6.05
C VAL A 248 1.77 -5.32 6.71
N ILE A 249 2.76 -4.96 5.89
CA ILE A 249 4.14 -4.68 6.31
C ILE A 249 4.60 -3.33 5.73
N ASP A 250 5.72 -2.80 6.22
CA ASP A 250 6.38 -1.60 5.67
C ASP A 250 5.57 -0.28 5.66
N PRO A 251 4.90 0.12 6.78
CA PRO A 251 4.23 1.43 6.87
C PRO A 251 5.21 2.60 7.10
N GLU A 252 6.37 2.63 6.45
CA GLU A 252 7.39 3.67 6.67
C GLU A 252 7.00 5.04 6.09
N PHE A 253 6.05 5.04 5.13
CA PHE A 253 5.42 6.23 4.57
C PHE A 253 4.24 6.74 5.43
N SER A 254 4.03 6.19 6.62
CA SER A 254 2.88 6.57 7.46
C SER A 254 2.92 8.06 7.82
N PHE A 255 1.77 8.70 7.69
CA PHE A 255 1.48 10.05 8.14
C PHE A 255 -0.03 10.23 8.25
N TYR A 256 -0.50 11.35 8.80
CA TYR A 256 -1.93 11.68 8.77
C TYR A 256 -2.32 12.26 7.41
N GLY A 257 -3.10 11.51 6.63
CA GLY A 257 -3.48 11.86 5.26
C GLY A 257 -4.88 11.36 4.89
N PRO A 258 -5.26 11.44 3.60
CA PRO A 258 -6.60 11.06 3.14
C PRO A 258 -6.79 9.54 3.12
N MET A 259 -7.87 9.04 3.74
CA MET A 259 -8.17 7.61 3.90
C MET A 259 -8.14 6.86 2.56
N ALA A 260 -8.65 7.54 1.53
CA ALA A 260 -8.74 7.06 0.16
C ALA A 260 -7.38 6.64 -0.45
N PHE A 261 -6.27 7.18 0.05
CA PHE A 261 -4.94 6.92 -0.52
C PHE A 261 -4.49 5.47 -0.35
N ASP A 262 -4.74 4.88 0.82
CA ASP A 262 -4.41 3.47 1.12
C ASP A 262 -5.35 2.52 0.37
N ILE A 263 -6.65 2.81 0.36
CA ILE A 263 -7.64 2.00 -0.36
C ILE A 263 -7.32 2.02 -1.87
N GLY A 264 -7.06 3.21 -2.42
CA GLY A 264 -6.72 3.39 -3.83
C GLY A 264 -5.42 2.66 -4.20
N ALA A 265 -4.45 2.56 -3.29
CA ALA A 265 -3.23 1.80 -3.51
C ALA A 265 -3.48 0.29 -3.70
N VAL A 266 -4.35 -0.30 -2.88
CA VAL A 266 -4.74 -1.70 -3.00
C VAL A 266 -5.47 -1.94 -4.31
N LEU A 267 -6.51 -1.15 -4.60
CA LEU A 267 -7.33 -1.33 -5.80
C LEU A 267 -6.53 -1.10 -7.09
N ALA A 268 -5.66 -0.08 -7.13
CA ALA A 268 -4.77 0.17 -8.26
C ALA A 268 -3.88 -1.03 -8.57
N ASN A 269 -3.25 -1.64 -7.56
CA ASN A 269 -2.33 -2.75 -7.79
C ASN A 269 -3.08 -4.04 -8.18
N LEU A 270 -4.32 -4.25 -7.72
CA LEU A 270 -5.17 -5.35 -8.20
C LEU A 270 -5.59 -5.16 -9.66
N LEU A 271 -5.91 -3.93 -10.07
CA LEU A 271 -6.22 -3.60 -11.46
C LEU A 271 -4.99 -3.75 -12.37
N LEU A 272 -3.80 -3.35 -11.92
CA LEU A 272 -2.54 -3.59 -12.65
C LEU A 272 -2.28 -5.10 -12.81
N ALA A 273 -2.50 -5.89 -11.77
CA ALA A 273 -2.40 -7.35 -11.84
C ALA A 273 -3.45 -7.96 -12.78
N TYR A 274 -4.66 -7.40 -12.85
CA TYR A 274 -5.70 -7.83 -13.77
C TYR A 274 -5.28 -7.64 -15.24
N PHE A 275 -4.81 -6.45 -15.61
CA PHE A 275 -4.38 -6.18 -16.99
C PHE A 275 -3.10 -6.94 -17.37
N SER A 276 -2.21 -7.24 -16.41
CA SER A 276 -1.01 -8.05 -16.68
C SER A 276 -1.33 -9.51 -17.02
N ARG A 277 -2.55 -9.99 -16.72
CA ARG A 277 -2.95 -11.37 -17.00
C ARG A 277 -3.00 -11.72 -18.47
N ASP A 278 -3.10 -10.75 -19.38
CA ASP A 278 -3.01 -11.03 -20.82
C ASP A 278 -1.70 -11.67 -21.22
N TRP A 279 -0.62 -11.36 -20.49
CA TRP A 279 0.67 -11.97 -20.67
C TRP A 279 0.80 -13.23 -19.82
N HIS A 280 0.69 -13.08 -18.50
CA HIS A 280 0.99 -14.18 -17.58
C HIS A 280 0.00 -15.34 -17.73
N GLY A 281 -1.25 -15.09 -18.16
CA GLY A 281 -2.26 -16.14 -18.38
C GLY A 281 -1.91 -17.09 -19.51
N ARG A 282 -1.03 -16.67 -20.44
CA ARG A 282 -0.48 -17.53 -21.49
C ARG A 282 0.49 -18.57 -20.92
N LEU A 283 1.06 -18.30 -19.75
CA LEU A 283 2.03 -19.18 -19.07
C LEU A 283 1.36 -20.20 -18.14
N HIS A 284 0.09 -20.00 -17.77
CA HIS A 284 -0.67 -20.84 -16.84
C HIS A 284 -1.94 -21.41 -17.50
N ASP A 285 -1.80 -22.56 -18.17
CA ASP A 285 -2.87 -23.34 -18.83
C ASP A 285 -3.71 -22.61 -19.90
N GLY A 286 -3.33 -21.38 -20.28
CA GLY A 286 -3.92 -20.63 -21.38
C GLY A 286 -5.32 -20.07 -21.12
N ARG A 287 -5.82 -20.08 -19.87
CA ARG A 287 -7.17 -19.60 -19.49
C ARG A 287 -7.11 -18.45 -18.48
N PRO A 288 -6.75 -17.22 -18.90
CA PRO A 288 -6.64 -16.06 -18.01
C PRO A 288 -7.98 -15.65 -17.37
N GLU A 289 -9.11 -16.01 -17.96
CA GLU A 289 -10.42 -15.43 -17.69
C GLU A 289 -10.89 -15.72 -16.26
N ALA A 290 -10.66 -16.92 -15.75
CA ALA A 290 -11.07 -17.30 -14.39
C ALA A 290 -10.31 -16.49 -13.33
N TYR A 291 -8.99 -16.31 -13.51
CA TYR A 291 -8.18 -15.54 -12.57
C TYR A 291 -8.41 -14.03 -12.71
N GLN A 292 -8.62 -13.53 -13.94
CA GLN A 292 -9.07 -12.18 -14.20
C GLN A 292 -10.41 -11.87 -13.51
N ALA A 293 -11.37 -12.80 -13.59
CA ALA A 293 -12.64 -12.68 -12.89
C ALA A 293 -12.45 -12.62 -11.37
N TRP A 294 -11.59 -13.49 -10.82
CA TRP A 294 -11.25 -13.46 -9.40
C TRP A 294 -10.59 -12.13 -8.97
N LEU A 295 -9.66 -11.58 -9.75
CA LEU A 295 -9.03 -10.28 -9.45
C LEU A 295 -10.06 -9.13 -9.39
N LEU A 296 -11.01 -9.10 -10.34
CA LEU A 296 -12.08 -8.11 -10.33
C LEU A 296 -13.07 -8.33 -9.18
N GLU A 297 -13.34 -9.58 -8.82
CA GLU A 297 -14.11 -9.91 -7.62
C GLU A 297 -13.40 -9.41 -6.35
N GLN A 298 -12.06 -9.52 -6.26
CA GLN A 298 -11.31 -8.95 -5.13
C GLN A 298 -11.44 -7.43 -5.08
N VAL A 299 -11.37 -6.72 -6.22
CA VAL A 299 -11.57 -5.27 -6.29
C VAL A 299 -12.94 -4.87 -5.73
N SER A 300 -14.01 -5.51 -6.19
CA SER A 300 -15.37 -5.23 -5.70
C SER A 300 -15.56 -5.61 -4.24
N THR A 301 -15.12 -6.81 -3.85
CA THR A 301 -15.34 -7.36 -2.51
C THR A 301 -14.55 -6.59 -1.45
N ILE A 302 -13.30 -6.19 -1.73
CA ILE A 302 -12.50 -5.38 -0.79
C ILE A 302 -13.19 -4.06 -0.51
N TRP A 303 -13.61 -3.33 -1.55
CA TRP A 303 -14.32 -2.05 -1.37
C TRP A 303 -15.64 -2.24 -0.62
N SER A 304 -16.48 -3.17 -1.08
CA SER A 304 -17.82 -3.39 -0.52
C SER A 304 -17.75 -3.84 0.94
N ALA A 305 -16.84 -4.77 1.25
CA ALA A 305 -16.64 -5.23 2.62
C ALA A 305 -16.01 -4.14 3.50
N PHE A 306 -15.08 -3.34 2.98
CA PHE A 306 -14.53 -2.18 3.69
C PHE A 306 -15.64 -1.19 4.03
N ALA A 307 -16.43 -0.78 3.04
CA ALA A 307 -17.51 0.18 3.21
C ALA A 307 -18.54 -0.29 4.25
N ALA A 308 -18.90 -1.59 4.22
CA ALA A 308 -19.80 -2.18 5.19
C ALA A 308 -19.22 -2.21 6.62
N LYS A 309 -17.95 -2.66 6.76
CA LYS A 309 -17.25 -2.75 8.06
C LYS A 309 -16.99 -1.36 8.65
N PHE A 310 -16.54 -0.40 7.86
CA PHE A 310 -16.31 0.98 8.29
C PHE A 310 -17.60 1.63 8.82
N GLN A 311 -18.70 1.53 8.07
CA GLN A 311 -19.99 2.04 8.53
C GLN A 311 -20.53 1.31 9.75
N LYS A 312 -20.26 0.01 9.89
CA LYS A 312 -20.58 -0.75 11.10
C LYS A 312 -19.82 -0.21 12.31
N LEU A 313 -18.50 -0.02 12.20
CA LEU A 313 -17.68 0.57 13.26
C LEU A 313 -18.18 1.96 13.67
N TRP A 314 -18.55 2.78 12.68
CA TRP A 314 -19.16 4.09 12.92
C TRP A 314 -20.46 3.98 13.74
N ARG A 315 -21.43 3.18 13.27
CA ARG A 315 -22.70 2.99 13.99
C ARG A 315 -22.51 2.45 15.41
N GLU A 316 -21.60 1.50 15.60
CA GLU A 316 -21.28 0.92 16.91
C GLU A 316 -20.60 1.91 17.84
N HIS A 317 -19.76 2.81 17.32
CA HIS A 317 -19.16 3.87 18.12
C HIS A 317 -20.22 4.86 18.60
N GLU A 318 -21.03 5.42 17.70
CA GLU A 318 -22.09 6.39 18.05
C GLU A 318 -23.15 5.78 18.98
N GLY A 319 -23.48 4.49 18.79
CA GLY A 319 -24.39 3.76 19.68
C GLY A 319 -23.85 3.62 21.10
N ARG A 320 -22.53 3.42 21.26
CA ARG A 320 -21.88 3.31 22.58
C ARG A 320 -21.65 4.66 23.24
N SER A 321 -21.20 5.66 22.49
CA SER A 321 -20.96 7.01 23.00
C SER A 321 -22.27 7.77 23.27
N LYS A 322 -23.38 7.33 22.65
CA LYS A 322 -24.66 8.04 22.62
C LYS A 322 -24.53 9.45 22.04
N THR A 323 -23.55 9.66 21.19
CA THR A 323 -23.29 10.92 20.47
C THR A 323 -23.16 10.62 18.98
N SER A 324 -23.69 11.50 18.15
CA SER A 324 -23.54 11.45 16.69
C SER A 324 -22.47 12.45 16.25
N PHE A 325 -21.74 12.15 15.19
CA PHE A 325 -20.75 13.06 14.61
C PHE A 325 -21.34 14.43 14.26
N ILE A 326 -22.59 14.45 13.79
CA ILE A 326 -23.27 15.69 13.38
C ILE A 326 -24.02 16.39 14.53
N GLY A 327 -23.97 15.85 15.75
CA GLY A 327 -24.74 16.37 16.89
C GLY A 327 -26.17 15.80 16.97
N ASP A 328 -27.09 16.60 17.50
CA ASP A 328 -28.49 16.20 17.70
C ASP A 328 -29.23 16.05 16.35
N ASP A 329 -29.91 14.93 16.18
CA ASP A 329 -30.63 14.55 14.95
C ASP A 329 -31.73 13.53 15.30
N PRO A 330 -32.87 13.99 15.84
CA PRO A 330 -33.87 13.11 16.48
C PRO A 330 -34.43 12.00 15.58
N ASP A 331 -34.50 12.23 14.27
CA ASP A 331 -35.00 11.26 13.28
C ASP A 331 -33.89 10.54 12.51
N ARG A 332 -32.62 10.85 12.79
CA ARG A 332 -31.40 10.33 12.14
C ARG A 332 -31.27 10.63 10.64
N ALA A 333 -32.18 11.42 10.06
CA ALA A 333 -32.21 11.63 8.61
C ALA A 333 -30.97 12.40 8.13
N CYS A 334 -30.48 13.36 8.92
CA CYS A 334 -29.30 14.14 8.58
C CYS A 334 -28.02 13.31 8.72
N ALA A 335 -27.94 12.46 9.75
CA ALA A 335 -26.79 11.60 10.02
C ALA A 335 -26.63 10.55 8.92
N ASP A 336 -27.74 9.94 8.48
CA ASP A 336 -27.74 8.95 7.41
C ASP A 336 -27.39 9.58 6.07
N ALA A 337 -27.94 10.76 5.76
CA ALA A 337 -27.58 11.51 4.55
C ALA A 337 -26.09 11.91 4.53
N PHE A 338 -25.55 12.35 5.67
CA PHE A 338 -24.13 12.68 5.78
C PHE A 338 -23.24 11.46 5.56
N LYS A 339 -23.55 10.32 6.19
CA LYS A 339 -22.79 9.07 6.01
C LYS A 339 -22.82 8.59 4.56
N ALA A 340 -23.97 8.66 3.89
CA ALA A 340 -24.09 8.31 2.49
C ALA A 340 -23.18 9.19 1.61
N ARG A 341 -23.21 10.52 1.81
CA ARG A 341 -22.35 11.47 1.08
C ARG A 341 -20.88 11.28 1.41
N PHE A 342 -20.54 10.96 2.65
CA PHE A 342 -19.18 10.65 3.08
C PHE A 342 -18.64 9.44 2.31
N MET A 343 -19.40 8.35 2.24
CA MET A 343 -18.97 7.14 1.55
C MET A 343 -18.88 7.34 0.02
N GLN A 344 -19.77 8.14 -0.56
CA GLN A 344 -19.68 8.50 -1.99
C GLN A 344 -18.41 9.31 -2.29
N ARG A 345 -18.09 10.32 -1.46
CA ARG A 345 -16.84 11.08 -1.60
C ARG A 345 -15.61 10.18 -1.44
N LEU A 346 -15.63 9.30 -0.43
CA LEU A 346 -14.54 8.39 -0.15
C LEU A 346 -14.28 7.43 -1.32
N LEU A 347 -15.33 6.95 -2.00
CA LEU A 347 -15.19 6.17 -3.24
C LEU A 347 -14.51 7.01 -4.33
N ALA A 348 -15.04 8.20 -4.62
CA ALA A 348 -14.48 9.05 -5.66
C ALA A 348 -12.98 9.36 -5.42
N ASP A 349 -12.60 9.75 -4.21
CA ASP A 349 -11.20 10.01 -3.87
C ASP A 349 -10.35 8.73 -3.97
N THR A 350 -10.91 7.56 -3.60
CA THR A 350 -10.23 6.26 -3.73
C THR A 350 -9.89 5.97 -5.19
N LEU A 351 -10.82 6.22 -6.11
CA LEU A 351 -10.61 6.04 -7.54
C LEU A 351 -9.60 7.04 -8.11
N GLY A 352 -9.62 8.28 -7.63
CA GLY A 352 -8.64 9.30 -7.99
C GLY A 352 -7.21 8.90 -7.61
N PHE A 353 -7.00 8.48 -6.36
CA PHE A 353 -5.70 7.97 -5.91
C PHE A 353 -5.30 6.68 -6.60
N ALA A 354 -6.26 5.80 -6.93
CA ALA A 354 -5.98 4.59 -7.70
C ALA A 354 -5.46 4.96 -9.10
N GLY A 355 -6.09 5.91 -9.78
CA GLY A 355 -5.64 6.43 -11.08
C GLY A 355 -4.21 6.98 -11.04
N CYS A 356 -3.89 7.86 -10.08
CA CYS A 356 -2.53 8.38 -9.90
C CYS A 356 -1.51 7.26 -9.65
N LYS A 357 -1.85 6.28 -8.79
CA LYS A 357 -0.96 5.15 -8.48
C LYS A 357 -0.79 4.19 -9.66
N MET A 358 -1.79 3.99 -10.50
CA MET A 358 -1.63 3.22 -11.74
C MET A 358 -0.70 3.96 -12.72
N ILE A 359 -0.96 5.25 -12.98
CA ILE A 359 -0.14 6.07 -13.90
C ILE A 359 1.32 6.06 -13.47
N ARG A 360 1.61 6.37 -12.21
CA ARG A 360 3.00 6.44 -11.72
C ARG A 360 3.75 5.11 -11.84
N ARG A 361 3.05 3.98 -11.78
CA ARG A 361 3.66 2.65 -11.95
C ARG A 361 3.97 2.33 -13.41
N ILE A 362 3.22 2.90 -14.36
CA ILE A 362 3.46 2.72 -15.79
C ILE A 362 4.53 3.66 -16.33
N VAL A 363 4.55 4.94 -15.95
CA VAL A 363 5.47 5.94 -16.54
C VAL A 363 6.52 6.51 -15.58
N GLY A 364 6.31 6.39 -14.26
CA GLY A 364 7.23 6.92 -13.24
C GLY A 364 8.42 6.00 -12.94
N MET A 365 9.26 6.41 -12.00
CA MET A 365 10.52 5.73 -11.64
C MET A 365 10.30 4.29 -11.13
N ALA A 366 9.47 4.13 -10.10
CA ALA A 366 9.30 2.84 -9.43
C ALA A 366 8.17 2.01 -10.09
N LYS A 367 8.55 0.98 -10.83
CA LYS A 367 7.64 0.10 -11.59
C LYS A 367 6.95 -0.97 -10.75
N VAL A 368 6.03 -1.69 -11.38
CA VAL A 368 5.47 -2.95 -10.86
C VAL A 368 6.01 -4.12 -11.68
N ALA A 369 6.56 -5.13 -10.99
CA ALA A 369 7.27 -6.24 -11.63
C ALA A 369 6.36 -7.06 -12.56
N GLU A 370 5.08 -7.21 -12.22
CA GLU A 370 4.11 -7.96 -13.02
C GLU A 370 3.89 -7.40 -14.43
N ILE A 371 4.23 -6.14 -14.69
CA ILE A 371 4.17 -5.53 -16.03
C ILE A 371 5.58 -5.24 -16.56
N ALA A 372 6.45 -4.63 -15.74
CA ALA A 372 7.76 -4.18 -16.20
C ALA A 372 8.69 -5.33 -16.61
N HIS A 373 8.54 -6.52 -16.02
CA HIS A 373 9.37 -7.68 -16.36
C HIS A 373 8.80 -8.54 -17.50
N ILE A 374 7.71 -8.11 -18.15
CA ILE A 374 7.21 -8.77 -19.37
C ILE A 374 8.27 -8.62 -20.48
N PRO A 375 8.82 -9.71 -21.04
CA PRO A 375 9.94 -9.65 -22.00
C PRO A 375 9.49 -9.25 -23.41
N ASP A 376 8.23 -9.47 -23.77
CA ASP A 376 7.66 -9.02 -25.03
C ASP A 376 7.26 -7.54 -24.92
N ASP A 377 8.08 -6.65 -25.48
CA ASP A 377 7.85 -5.21 -25.44
C ASP A 377 6.53 -4.77 -26.08
N THR A 378 6.05 -5.50 -27.10
CA THR A 378 4.80 -5.16 -27.79
C THR A 378 3.61 -5.53 -26.92
N ALA A 379 3.62 -6.74 -26.34
CA ALA A 379 2.59 -7.17 -25.40
C ALA A 379 2.57 -6.27 -24.16
N ARG A 380 3.76 -5.94 -23.62
CA ARG A 380 3.91 -5.03 -22.48
C ARG A 380 3.34 -3.65 -22.78
N ALA A 381 3.70 -3.03 -23.90
CA ALA A 381 3.19 -1.71 -24.27
C ALA A 381 1.66 -1.69 -24.43
N ALA A 382 1.08 -2.74 -24.99
CA ALA A 382 -0.38 -2.86 -25.09
C ALA A 382 -1.06 -2.92 -23.71
N ILE A 383 -0.49 -3.68 -22.76
CA ILE A 383 -0.95 -3.74 -21.37
C ILE A 383 -0.81 -2.38 -20.69
N GLU A 384 0.36 -1.73 -20.85
CA GLU A 384 0.64 -0.41 -20.29
C GLU A 384 -0.37 0.64 -20.78
N VAL A 385 -0.72 0.64 -22.07
CA VAL A 385 -1.75 1.52 -22.63
C VAL A 385 -3.13 1.27 -22.01
N ARG A 386 -3.55 0.01 -21.84
CA ARG A 386 -4.83 -0.32 -21.16
C ARG A 386 -4.84 0.16 -19.72
N CYS A 387 -3.74 -0.05 -19.00
CA CYS A 387 -3.58 0.44 -17.63
C CYS A 387 -3.72 1.96 -17.56
N LEU A 388 -3.09 2.71 -18.49
CA LEU A 388 -3.20 4.17 -18.55
C LEU A 388 -4.62 4.62 -18.88
N GLN A 389 -5.30 3.99 -19.85
CA GLN A 389 -6.69 4.30 -20.18
C GLN A 389 -7.62 4.10 -18.98
N CYS A 390 -7.51 2.97 -18.29
CA CYS A 390 -8.28 2.72 -17.07
C CYS A 390 -7.98 3.78 -16.00
N ALA A 391 -6.70 4.05 -15.76
CA ALA A 391 -6.27 4.98 -14.73
C ALA A 391 -6.74 6.42 -14.99
N GLU A 392 -6.73 6.86 -16.25
CA GLU A 392 -7.21 8.18 -16.65
C GLU A 392 -8.73 8.31 -16.45
N THR A 393 -9.51 7.30 -16.83
CA THR A 393 -10.96 7.29 -16.56
C THR A 393 -11.23 7.29 -15.05
N LEU A 394 -10.53 6.46 -14.27
CA LEU A 394 -10.66 6.46 -12.81
C LEU A 394 -10.30 7.81 -12.19
N LEU A 395 -9.32 8.54 -12.74
CA LEU A 395 -8.88 9.82 -12.20
C LEU A 395 -9.84 10.96 -12.58
N VAL A 396 -10.20 11.05 -13.86
CA VAL A 396 -11.00 12.17 -14.40
C VAL A 396 -12.50 11.98 -14.13
N GLU A 397 -13.01 10.76 -14.26
CA GLU A 397 -14.46 10.47 -14.17
C GLU A 397 -14.89 9.94 -12.79
N ARG A 398 -14.00 9.97 -11.78
CA ARG A 398 -14.26 9.43 -10.43
C ARG A 398 -15.57 9.87 -9.78
N GLN A 399 -16.04 11.07 -10.06
CA GLN A 399 -17.29 11.60 -9.48
C GLN A 399 -18.54 10.97 -10.12
N SER A 400 -18.43 10.52 -11.37
CA SER A 400 -19.50 9.85 -12.12
C SER A 400 -19.56 8.35 -11.82
N LEU A 401 -18.47 7.78 -11.30
CA LEU A 401 -18.38 6.38 -10.86
C LEU A 401 -18.92 6.25 -9.44
N THR A 402 -20.23 6.00 -9.32
CA THR A 402 -20.97 5.97 -8.06
C THR A 402 -20.96 4.60 -7.37
N ASP A 403 -20.54 3.54 -8.06
CA ASP A 403 -20.39 2.20 -7.49
C ASP A 403 -19.14 1.48 -8.01
N ILE A 404 -18.62 0.52 -7.23
CA ILE A 404 -17.40 -0.22 -7.60
C ILE A 404 -17.61 -1.18 -8.78
N GLU A 405 -18.86 -1.57 -9.06
CA GLU A 405 -19.17 -2.44 -10.20
C GLU A 405 -19.03 -1.70 -11.54
N GLN A 406 -19.19 -0.38 -11.57
CA GLN A 406 -18.85 0.44 -12.73
C GLN A 406 -17.35 0.36 -13.05
N VAL A 407 -16.49 0.30 -12.04
CA VAL A 407 -15.04 0.10 -12.22
C VAL A 407 -14.74 -1.29 -12.78
N VAL A 408 -15.40 -2.32 -12.26
CA VAL A 408 -15.30 -3.70 -12.77
C VAL A 408 -15.74 -3.77 -14.24
N ARG A 409 -16.86 -3.14 -14.59
CA ARG A 409 -17.35 -3.07 -15.97
C ARG A 409 -16.40 -2.32 -16.89
N LEU A 410 -15.85 -1.19 -16.43
CA LEU A 410 -14.84 -0.43 -17.16
C LEU A 410 -13.60 -1.29 -17.48
N ALA A 411 -13.05 -1.98 -16.49
CA ALA A 411 -11.88 -2.83 -16.67
C ALA A 411 -12.14 -3.99 -17.66
N ARG A 412 -13.34 -4.60 -17.60
CA ARG A 412 -13.75 -5.63 -18.59
C ARG A 412 -13.90 -5.07 -20.00
N ALA A 413 -14.51 -3.90 -20.14
CA ALA A 413 -14.69 -3.26 -21.44
C ALA A 413 -13.33 -2.97 -22.09
N LEU A 414 -12.39 -2.35 -21.36
CA LEU A 414 -11.03 -2.07 -21.84
C LEU A 414 -10.24 -3.34 -22.19
N GLN A 415 -10.51 -4.46 -21.52
CA GLN A 415 -9.90 -5.75 -21.82
C GLN A 415 -10.41 -6.36 -23.14
N SER A 416 -11.68 -6.12 -23.49
CA SER A 416 -12.32 -6.71 -24.67
C SER A 416 -11.97 -6.02 -26.00
N THR A 417 -11.59 -4.74 -25.97
CA THR A 417 -11.34 -3.90 -27.16
C THR A 417 -10.12 -4.31 -28.00
N HIS A 418 -9.38 -5.36 -27.62
CA HIS A 418 -8.17 -5.80 -28.33
C HIS A 418 -8.13 -7.28 -28.74
N ASN A 419 -9.22 -8.03 -28.46
CA ASN A 419 -9.45 -9.35 -29.05
C ASN A 419 -10.17 -9.28 -30.40
N GLN A 420 -10.38 -8.07 -30.92
CA GLN A 420 -10.74 -7.74 -32.30
C GLN A 420 -9.60 -6.92 -32.92
#